data_AF-A0ABD5YRX8-F1
#
_entry.id   AF-A0ABD5YRX8-F1
#
_cell.length_a   1.000
_cell.length_b   1.000
_cell.length_c   1.000
_cell.angle_alpha   90.00
_cell.angle_beta   90.00
_cell.angle_gamma   90.00
#
_symmetry.space_group_name_H-M   'P 1'
#
loop_
_entity.id
_entity.type
_entity.pdbx_description
1 polymer ?
#
loop_
_entity_poly.entity_id
_entity_poly.type
_entity_poly.pdbx_seq_one_letter_code
_entity_poly.pdbx_strand_id
1 'polypeptide(L)' 'MDEYTTEEFERANEALADATKLRQTGGTDRAIVNRLYYACFHAAIAVLHTRGFDPTTHNGVVSDF' A
#
# COMPACT_ATOMS: atom_id res chain seq x y z
N MET A 1 -17.36 2.74 -3.78
CA MET A 1 -16.13 1.99 -3.45
C MET A 1 -16.58 0.88 -2.52
N ASP A 2 -16.31 -0.37 -2.87
CA ASP A 2 -16.66 -1.52 -2.02
C ASP A 2 -15.80 -1.54 -0.73
N GLU A 3 -16.19 -2.40 0.21
CA GLU A 3 -15.55 -2.55 1.51
C GLU A 3 -14.07 -2.89 1.37
N TYR A 4 -13.73 -3.87 0.53
CA TYR A 4 -12.35 -4.29 0.28
C TYR A 4 -11.47 -3.15 -0.23
N THR A 5 -11.93 -2.41 -1.24
CA THR A 5 -11.19 -1.26 -1.78
C THR A 5 -10.95 -0.19 -0.72
N THR A 6 -11.93 0.02 0.17
CA THR A 6 -11.82 0.99 1.27
C THR A 6 -10.78 0.54 2.29
N GLU A 7 -10.80 -0.72 2.69
CA GLU A 7 -9.81 -1.31 3.61
C GLU A 7 -8.38 -1.21 3.04
N GLU A 8 -8.20 -1.49 1.76
CA GLU A 8 -6.90 -1.39 1.11
C GLU A 8 -6.41 0.06 1.05
N PHE A 9 -7.30 1.02 0.82
CA PHE A 9 -6.94 2.43 0.89
C PHE A 9 -6.58 2.88 2.31
N GLU A 10 -7.26 2.37 3.34
CA GLU A 10 -6.92 2.62 4.75
C GLU A 10 -5.54 2.08 5.09
N ARG A 11 -5.25 0.82 4.73
CA ARG A 11 -3.92 0.19 4.91
C ARG A 11 -2.80 0.98 4.23
N ALA A 12 -3.06 1.51 3.04
CA ALA A 12 -2.10 2.35 2.33
C ALA A 12 -1.76 3.62 3.13
N ASN A 13 -2.79 4.27 3.68
CA ASN A 13 -2.62 5.48 4.49
C ASN A 13 -1.92 5.20 5.83
N GLU A 14 -2.25 4.09 6.49
CA GLU A 14 -1.57 3.67 7.72
C GLU A 14 -0.07 3.44 7.48
N ALA A 15 0.29 2.70 6.42
CA ALA A 15 1.67 2.45 6.07
C ALA A 15 2.44 3.75 5.75
N LEU A 16 1.80 4.72 5.08
CA LEU A 16 2.38 6.02 4.81
C LEU A 16 2.57 6.86 6.09
N ALA A 17 1.60 6.81 7.01
CA ALA A 17 1.70 7.46 8.31
C ALA A 17 2.84 6.87 9.14
N ASP A 18 3.01 5.55 9.11
CA ASP A 18 4.12 4.85 9.76
C ASP A 18 5.47 5.22 9.16
N ALA A 19 5.59 5.27 7.84
CA ALA A 19 6.81 5.74 7.16
C ALA A 19 7.16 7.18 7.58
N THR A 20 6.14 8.03 7.73
CA THR A 20 6.32 9.42 8.17
C THR A 20 6.77 9.50 9.63
N LYS A 21 6.16 8.72 10.53
CA LYS A 21 6.59 8.63 11.93
C LYS A 21 8.02 8.12 12.03
N LEU A 22 8.37 7.04 11.32
CA LEU A 22 9.73 6.49 11.31
C LEU A 22 10.75 7.53 10.86
N ARG A 23 10.45 8.32 9.82
CA ARG A 23 11.33 9.41 9.38
C ARG A 23 11.50 10.48 10.46
N GLN A 24 10.43 10.82 11.18
CA GLN A 24 10.46 11.83 12.24
C GLN A 24 11.20 11.35 13.51
N THR A 25 11.16 10.05 13.81
CA THR A 25 11.76 9.47 15.02
C THR A 25 13.15 8.89 14.81
N GLY A 26 13.74 9.04 13.61
CA GLY A 26 15.09 8.55 13.31
C GLY A 26 15.16 7.05 13.01
N GLY A 27 14.08 6.45 12.52
CA GLY A 27 14.06 5.08 12.02
C GLY A 27 14.99 4.91 10.81
N THR A 28 15.47 3.67 10.60
CA THR A 28 16.38 3.36 9.49
C THR A 28 15.72 3.59 8.13
N ASP A 29 16.49 4.02 7.12
CA ASP A 29 16.01 4.14 5.74
C ASP A 29 15.36 2.87 5.22
N ARG A 30 15.93 1.70 5.55
CA ARG A 30 15.37 0.39 5.18
C ARG A 30 13.95 0.19 5.72
N ALA A 31 13.68 0.60 6.96
CA ALA A 31 12.35 0.51 7.56
C ALA A 31 11.37 1.50 6.91
N ILE A 32 11.82 2.72 6.62
CA ILE A 32 11.02 3.75 5.95
C ILE A 32 10.62 3.28 4.55
N VAL A 33 11.59 2.83 3.75
CA VAL A 33 11.36 2.32 2.38
C VAL A 33 10.43 1.12 2.39
N ASN A 34 10.56 0.20 3.35
CA ASN A 34 9.66 -0.93 3.48
C ASN A 34 8.21 -0.48 3.73
N ARG A 35 7.98 0.51 4.60
CA ARG A 35 6.63 1.06 4.83
C ARG A 35 6.08 1.78 3.61
N LEU A 36 6.91 2.53 2.89
CA LEU A 36 6.50 3.17 1.63
C LEU A 36 6.13 2.13 0.55
N TYR A 37 6.87 1.03 0.45
CA TYR A 37 6.52 -0.08 -0.44
C TYR A 37 5.11 -0.63 -0.15
N TYR A 38 4.79 -0.90 1.12
CA TYR A 38 3.46 -1.37 1.51
C TYR A 38 2.36 -0.33 1.26
N ALA A 39 2.65 0.96 1.47
CA ALA A 39 1.72 2.02 1.15
C ALA A 39 1.35 2.02 -0.35
N CYS A 40 2.36 1.94 -1.22
CA CYS A 40 2.15 1.85 -2.67
C CYS A 40 1.43 0.56 -3.07
N PHE A 41 1.76 -0.57 -2.45
CA PHE A 41 1.15 -1.86 -2.74
C PHE A 41 -0.35 -1.88 -2.47
N HIS A 42 -0.78 -1.42 -1.29
CA HIS A 42 -2.20 -1.38 -0.94
C HIS A 42 -2.97 -0.34 -1.77
N ALA A 43 -2.35 0.81 -2.07
CA ALA A 43 -2.95 1.79 -2.98
C ALA A 43 -3.12 1.22 -4.40
N ALA A 44 -2.14 0.47 -4.89
CA ALA A 44 -2.19 -0.22 -6.18
C ALA A 44 -3.32 -1.25 -6.24
N ILE A 45 -3.48 -2.09 -5.21
CA ILE A 45 -4.60 -3.03 -5.09
C ILE A 45 -5.94 -2.30 -5.13
N ALA A 46 -6.12 -1.25 -4.32
CA ALA A 46 -7.36 -0.49 -4.28
C ALA A 46 -7.72 0.07 -5.66
N VAL A 47 -6.76 0.68 -6.36
CA VAL A 47 -6.97 1.23 -7.71
C VAL A 47 -7.32 0.13 -8.72
N LEU A 48 -6.60 -0.99 -8.72
CA LEU A 48 -6.88 -2.11 -9.61
C LEU A 48 -8.27 -2.71 -9.36
N HIS A 49 -8.66 -2.86 -8.09
CA HIS A 49 -9.97 -3.35 -7.70
C HIS A 49 -11.10 -2.45 -8.20
N THR A 50 -10.96 -1.11 -8.12
CA THR A 50 -11.95 -0.19 -8.70
C THR A 50 -12.11 -0.32 -10.21
N ARG A 51 -11.14 -0.93 -10.90
CA ARG A 51 -11.15 -1.18 -12.34
C ARG A 51 -11.60 -2.60 -12.69
N GLY A 52 -12.03 -3.40 -11.70
CA GLY A 52 -12.53 -4.75 -11.90
C GLY A 52 -11.45 -5.83 -11.96
N PHE A 53 -10.23 -5.52 -11.55
CA PHE A 53 -9.15 -6.50 -11.40
C PHE A 53 -9.10 -7.00 -9.96
N ASP A 54 -8.92 -8.31 -9.76
CA ASP A 54 -8.79 -8.93 -8.43
C ASP A 54 -7.37 -9.50 -8.25
N PRO A 55 -6.37 -8.65 -7.98
CA PRO A 55 -4.98 -9.10 -7.84
C PRO A 55 -4.78 -9.80 -6.50
N THR A 56 -4.83 -11.13 -6.50
CA THR A 56 -4.72 -11.95 -5.28
C THR A 56 -3.27 -12.22 -4.82
N THR A 57 -2.25 -11.71 -5.52
CA THR A 57 -0.82 -11.95 -5.17
C THR A 57 0.07 -10.74 -5.39
N HIS A 58 1.19 -10.67 -4.65
CA HIS A 58 2.24 -9.66 -4.85
C HIS A 58 2.73 -9.60 -6.30
N ASN A 59 2.84 -10.74 -6.98
CA ASN A 59 3.23 -10.81 -8.39
C ASN A 59 2.10 -10.32 -9.31
N GLY A 60 0.84 -10.57 -8.97
CA GLY A 60 -0.32 -10.10 -9.73
C GLY A 60 -0.43 -8.57 -9.75
N VAL A 61 -0.20 -7.92 -8.61
CA VAL A 61 -0.18 -6.45 -8.55
C VAL A 61 0.93 -5.84 -9.41
N VAL A 62 2.10 -6.51 -9.48
CA VAL A 62 3.23 -6.04 -10.31
C VAL A 62 3.04 -6.37 -11.79
N SER A 63 2.31 -7.44 -12.14
CA SER A 63 2.03 -7.78 -13.55
C SER A 63 0.87 -6.99 -14.15
N ASP A 64 -0.06 -6.52 -13.31
CA ASP A 64 -1.29 -5.83 -13.74
C ASP A 64 -1.13 -4.29 -13.75
N PHE A 65 0.04 -3.78 -13.32
CA PHE A 65 0.47 -2.38 -13.46
C PHE A 65 1.29 -2.16 -14.73
#